data_AF-A0AAV6FHF2-F1
#
_entry.id   AF-A0AAV6FHF2-F1
#
_cell.length_a   1.000
_cell.length_b   1.000
_cell.length_c   1.000
_cell.angle_alpha   90.00
_cell.angle_beta   90.00
_cell.angle_gamma   90.00
#
_symmetry.space_group_name_H-M   'P 1'
#
loop_
_entity.id
_entity.type
_entity.pdbx_description
1 polymer ?
#
loop_
_entity_poly.entity_id
_entity_poly.type
_entity_poly.pdbx_seq_one_letter_code
_entity_poly.pdbx_strand_id
1 'polypeptide(L)'
;MWDNHPLRTEGSMTPDQLWLMGIIYNPVPEPNFEGLDIPDIDWEDSGLIADAHSGIVVPRTECPLNDDQIAALEEAVNPTATSESFGWDIYLAALQFSQSLM
;
A
#
# COMPACT_ATOMS: atom_id res chain seq x y z
N MET A 1 -1.02 -15.46 4.18
CA MET A 1 0.19 -15.30 3.34
C MET A 1 -0.26 -15.38 1.89
N TRP A 2 -0.05 -14.31 1.12
CA TRP A 2 -0.62 -14.13 -0.24
C TRP A 2 -0.07 -15.14 -1.26
N ASP A 3 1.16 -15.59 -1.07
CA ASP A 3 1.92 -16.39 -2.05
C ASP A 3 1.38 -17.81 -2.28
N ASN A 4 0.51 -18.27 -1.36
CA ASN A 4 -0.12 -19.58 -1.38
C ASN A 4 -1.59 -19.55 -1.85
N HIS A 5 -2.09 -18.40 -2.33
CA HIS A 5 -3.46 -18.30 -2.82
C HIS A 5 -3.56 -18.65 -4.31
N PRO A 6 -4.50 -19.51 -4.75
CA PRO A 6 -4.62 -19.92 -6.15
C PRO A 6 -5.12 -18.77 -7.07
N LEU A 7 -4.43 -18.55 -8.19
CA LEU A 7 -4.81 -17.54 -9.19
C LEU A 7 -5.72 -18.13 -10.27
N ARG A 8 -6.88 -17.50 -10.50
CA ARG A 8 -7.89 -18.00 -11.46
C ARG A 8 -7.42 -18.02 -12.92
N THR A 9 -6.49 -17.15 -13.29
CA THR A 9 -6.04 -16.94 -14.68
C THR A 9 -4.90 -17.86 -15.10
N GLU A 10 -4.32 -18.59 -14.16
CA GLU A 10 -3.07 -19.35 -14.32
C GLU A 10 -3.28 -20.80 -13.84
N GLY A 11 -4.38 -21.42 -14.28
CA GLY A 11 -4.67 -22.83 -13.95
C GLY A 11 -4.92 -23.11 -12.46
N SER A 12 -5.30 -22.11 -11.67
CA SER A 12 -5.45 -22.21 -10.20
C SER A 12 -4.14 -22.44 -9.44
N MET A 13 -3.00 -22.12 -10.06
CA MET A 13 -1.70 -22.17 -9.39
C MET A 13 -1.51 -20.96 -8.49
N THR A 14 -0.79 -21.14 -7.40
CA THR A 14 -0.42 -20.04 -6.49
C THR A 14 0.74 -19.24 -7.08
N PRO A 15 0.96 -17.98 -6.64
CA PRO A 15 2.13 -17.21 -7.02
C PRO A 15 3.45 -17.97 -6.87
N ASP A 16 3.65 -18.69 -5.76
CA ASP A 16 4.86 -19.51 -5.54
C ASP A 16 4.99 -20.65 -6.56
N GLN A 17 3.90 -21.33 -6.89
CA GLN A 17 3.90 -22.41 -7.87
C GLN A 17 4.23 -21.89 -9.28
N LEU A 18 3.70 -20.72 -9.63
CA LEU A 18 4.00 -20.06 -10.91
C LEU A 18 5.45 -19.61 -10.98
N TRP A 19 5.99 -19.06 -9.89
CA TRP A 19 7.39 -18.69 -9.80
C TRP A 19 8.32 -19.91 -9.98
N LEU A 20 8.05 -21.01 -9.27
CA LEU A 20 8.81 -22.26 -9.41
C LEU A 20 8.73 -22.84 -10.81
N MET A 21 7.54 -22.87 -11.41
CA MET A 21 7.38 -23.29 -12.82
C MET A 21 8.15 -22.36 -13.77
N GLY A 22 8.12 -21.05 -13.54
CA GLY A 22 8.88 -20.07 -14.28
C GLY A 22 10.37 -20.38 -14.30
N ILE A 23 10.94 -20.69 -13.14
CA ILE A 23 12.36 -21.09 -13.00
C ILE A 23 12.65 -22.40 -13.74
N ILE A 24 11.78 -23.41 -13.60
CA ILE A 24 11.98 -24.73 -14.22
C ILE A 24 11.94 -24.65 -15.75
N TYR A 25 10.96 -23.91 -16.30
CA TYR A 25 10.76 -23.82 -17.74
C TYR A 25 11.64 -22.77 -18.42
N ASN A 26 12.07 -21.74 -17.68
CA ASN A 26 12.88 -20.65 -18.19
C ASN A 26 14.08 -20.44 -17.25
N PRO A 27 15.03 -21.39 -17.21
CA PRO A 27 16.22 -21.25 -16.39
C PRO A 27 17.00 -20.02 -16.83
N VAL A 28 17.01 -19.00 -15.98
CA VAL A 28 17.82 -17.80 -16.18
C VAL A 28 19.22 -18.13 -15.64
N PRO A 29 20.29 -18.01 -16.45
CA PRO A 29 21.65 -18.15 -15.95
C PRO A 29 21.87 -17.21 -14.76
N GLU A 30 22.58 -17.69 -13.73
CA GLU A 30 22.96 -16.80 -12.63
C GLU A 30 23.68 -15.58 -13.21
N PRO A 31 23.30 -14.35 -12.82
CA PRO A 31 23.99 -13.17 -13.31
C PRO A 31 25.46 -13.30 -12.92
N ASN A 32 26.36 -13.09 -13.88
CA ASN A 32 27.77 -12.98 -13.55
C ASN A 32 27.99 -11.63 -12.87
N PHE A 33 28.08 -11.64 -11.54
CA PHE A 33 28.33 -10.45 -10.73
C PHE A 33 29.81 -10.05 -10.68
N GLU A 34 30.73 -10.84 -11.25
CA GLU A 34 32.13 -10.43 -11.38
C GLU A 34 32.24 -9.22 -12.32
N GLY A 35 32.55 -8.06 -11.75
CA GLY A 35 32.68 -6.80 -12.49
C GLY A 35 31.39 -5.99 -12.62
N LEU A 36 30.26 -6.44 -12.04
CA LEU A 36 29.08 -5.60 -11.86
C LEU A 36 29.30 -4.68 -10.65
N ASP A 37 29.88 -3.51 -10.91
CA ASP A 37 29.79 -2.37 -10.00
C ASP A 37 28.36 -1.82 -10.09
N ILE A 38 27.46 -2.38 -9.27
CA ILE A 38 26.10 -1.83 -9.13
C ILE A 38 26.27 -0.60 -8.25
N PRO A 39 26.17 0.63 -8.80
CA PRO A 39 26.28 1.81 -7.99
C PRO A 39 25.17 1.79 -6.95
N ASP A 40 25.50 2.18 -5.73
CA ASP A 40 24.51 2.37 -4.68
C ASP A 40 23.48 3.39 -5.20
N ILE A 41 22.21 3.00 -5.25
CA ILE A 41 21.15 3.90 -5.72
C ILE A 41 20.84 4.82 -4.57
N ASP A 42 21.41 6.02 -4.61
CA ASP A 42 20.95 7.13 -3.78
C ASP A 42 19.59 7.59 -4.30
N TRP A 43 18.52 7.02 -3.73
CA TRP A 43 17.14 7.38 -4.07
C TRP A 43 16.83 8.86 -3.81
N GLU A 44 17.57 9.49 -2.89
CA GLU A 44 17.43 10.91 -2.56
C GLU A 44 18.18 11.79 -3.57
N ASP A 45 19.25 11.28 -4.19
CA ASP A 45 20.01 11.90 -5.27
C ASP A 45 19.74 11.22 -6.63
N SER A 46 18.46 10.97 -6.95
CA SER A 46 18.05 10.35 -8.21
C SER A 46 18.45 11.14 -9.48
N GLY A 47 19.14 12.28 -9.34
CA GLY A 47 19.51 13.17 -10.45
C GLY A 47 18.31 13.83 -11.14
N LEU A 48 17.10 13.51 -10.71
CA LEU A 48 15.89 14.22 -11.08
C LEU A 48 15.97 15.57 -10.41
N ILE A 49 16.23 16.61 -11.20
CA ILE A 49 16.07 17.99 -10.77
C ILE A 49 14.66 18.06 -10.19
N ALA A 50 14.54 18.35 -8.90
CA ALA A 50 13.28 18.74 -8.30
C ALA A 50 12.82 19.98 -9.09
N ASP A 51 12.01 19.75 -10.11
CA ASP A 51 11.45 20.84 -10.90
C ASP A 51 10.70 21.70 -9.88
N ALA A 52 11.10 22.96 -9.76
CA ALA A 52 10.44 23.91 -8.87
C ALA A 52 8.94 24.08 -9.24
N HIS A 53 8.53 23.53 -10.38
CA HIS A 53 7.16 23.47 -10.87
C HIS A 53 6.49 22.09 -10.77
N SER A 54 7.13 21.06 -10.18
CA SER A 54 6.51 19.73 -9.96
C SER A 54 5.52 19.71 -8.78
N GLY A 55 4.77 20.81 -8.59
CA GLY A 55 3.70 20.87 -7.61
C GLY A 55 2.49 20.09 -8.09
N ILE A 56 2.14 19.00 -7.42
CA ILE A 56 0.83 18.38 -7.60
C ILE A 56 -0.19 19.30 -6.93
N VAL A 57 -1.09 19.89 -7.73
CA VAL A 57 -2.22 20.63 -7.21
C VAL A 57 -3.24 19.60 -6.70
N VAL A 58 -3.22 19.36 -5.39
CA VAL A 58 -4.25 18.54 -4.73
C VAL A 58 -5.55 19.34 -4.72
N PRO A 59 -6.64 18.83 -5.32
CA PRO A 59 -7.94 19.47 -5.21
C PRO A 59 -8.32 19.63 -3.73
N ARG A 60 -8.82 20.80 -3.36
CA ARG A 60 -9.36 21.00 -2.01
C ARG A 60 -10.68 20.26 -1.92
N THR A 61 -10.71 19.20 -1.13
CA THR A 61 -11.96 18.54 -0.74
C THR A 61 -12.44 19.19 0.55
N GLU A 62 -13.68 19.67 0.58
CA GLU A 62 -14.28 20.16 1.82
C GLU A 62 -14.49 18.99 2.79
N CYS A 63 -14.18 19.21 4.06
CA CYS A 63 -14.51 18.22 5.08
C CYS A 63 -16.04 18.20 5.26
N PRO A 64 -16.69 17.03 5.20
CA PRO A 64 -18.13 16.95 5.44
C PRO A 64 -18.50 17.17 6.92
N LEU A 65 -17.52 17.11 7.83
CA LEU A 65 -17.71 17.31 9.27
C LEU A 65 -17.26 18.71 9.68
N ASN A 66 -18.03 19.35 10.56
CA ASN A 66 -17.61 20.58 11.22
C ASN A 66 -16.66 20.29 12.40
N ASP A 67 -16.04 21.33 12.96
CA ASP A 67 -15.02 21.20 14.00
C ASP A 67 -15.53 20.45 15.25
N ASP A 68 -16.78 20.68 15.66
CA ASP A 68 -17.39 20.00 16.82
C ASP A 68 -17.60 18.51 16.53
N GLN A 69 -18.01 18.16 15.31
CA GLN A 69 -18.18 16.78 14.87
C GLN A 69 -16.83 16.04 14.74
N ILE A 70 -15.77 16.74 14.33
CA ILE A 70 -14.42 16.20 14.29
C ILE A 70 -13.94 15.91 15.72
N ALA A 71 -14.09 16.86 16.65
CA ALA A 71 -13.72 16.67 18.05
C ALA A 71 -14.46 15.46 18.67
N ALA A 72 -15.76 15.32 18.38
CA ALA A 72 -16.55 14.18 18.82
C ALA A 72 -16.10 12.86 18.17
N LEU A 73 -15.68 12.87 16.90
CA LEU A 73 -15.12 11.68 16.23
C LEU A 73 -13.79 11.26 16.86
N GLU A 74 -12.91 12.21 17.16
CA GLU A 74 -11.61 11.96 17.80
C GLU A 74 -11.76 11.37 19.21
N GLU A 75 -12.79 11.79 19.96
CA GLU A 75 -13.13 11.19 21.26
C GLU A 75 -13.72 9.78 21.10
N ALA A 76 -14.57 9.57 20.09
CA ALA A 76 -15.28 8.32 19.89
C ALA A 76 -14.42 7.20 19.29
N VAL A 77 -13.43 7.53 18.45
CA VAL A 77 -12.63 6.56 17.69
C VAL A 77 -11.15 6.87 17.83
N ASN A 78 -10.39 5.93 18.42
CA ASN A 78 -8.93 5.98 18.37
C ASN A 78 -8.43 5.23 17.12
N PRO A 79 -7.94 5.93 16.08
CA PRO A 79 -7.50 5.30 14.82
C PRO A 79 -6.26 4.42 14.99
N THR A 80 -5.51 4.60 16.09
CA THR A 80 -4.29 3.85 16.40
C THR A 80 -4.51 2.76 17.44
N ALA A 81 -5.76 2.50 17.81
CA ALA A 81 -6.10 1.43 18.73
C ALA A 81 -5.62 0.07 18.18
N THR A 82 -5.21 -0.81 19.09
CA THR A 82 -4.92 -2.20 18.74
C THR A 82 -6.20 -2.88 18.28
N SER A 83 -6.17 -3.49 17.11
CA SER A 83 -7.30 -4.22 16.53
C SER A 83 -6.92 -5.67 16.23
N GLU A 84 -7.80 -6.60 16.62
CA GLU A 84 -7.71 -8.02 16.27
C GLU A 84 -8.35 -8.32 14.90
N SER A 85 -9.02 -7.33 14.30
CA SER A 85 -9.73 -7.45 13.01
C SER A 85 -9.07 -6.62 11.90
N PHE A 86 -7.75 -6.44 11.97
CA PHE A 86 -6.97 -5.66 10.98
C PHE A 86 -7.49 -4.22 10.79
N GLY A 87 -8.02 -3.61 11.85
CA GLY A 87 -8.57 -2.24 11.83
C GLY A 87 -9.98 -2.12 11.24
N TRP A 88 -10.62 -3.22 10.86
CA TRP A 88 -11.99 -3.23 10.32
C TRP A 88 -13.02 -2.70 11.33
N ASP A 89 -12.88 -3.10 12.58
CA ASP A 89 -13.68 -2.61 13.71
C ASP A 89 -13.54 -1.10 13.92
N ILE A 90 -12.31 -0.57 13.82
CA ILE A 90 -12.02 0.87 13.93
C ILE A 90 -12.65 1.64 12.77
N TYR A 91 -12.52 1.12 11.53
CA TYR A 91 -13.17 1.69 10.36
C TYR A 91 -14.69 1.70 10.49
N LEU A 92 -15.29 0.59 10.93
CA LEU A 92 -16.73 0.50 11.13
C LEU A 92 -17.23 1.48 12.18
N ALA A 93 -16.49 1.67 13.29
CA ALA A 93 -16.85 2.64 14.31
C ALA A 93 -16.87 4.07 13.74
N ALA A 94 -15.84 4.45 12.97
CA ALA A 94 -15.79 5.76 12.30
C ALA A 94 -16.93 5.92 11.28
N LEU A 95 -17.24 4.88 10.51
CA LEU A 95 -18.32 4.90 9.53
C LEU A 95 -19.69 5.05 10.21
N GLN A 96 -19.93 4.31 11.29
CA GLN A 96 -21.18 4.39 12.05
C GLN A 96 -21.36 5.77 12.67
N PHE A 97 -20.30 6.36 13.24
CA PHE A 97 -20.33 7.73 13.72
C PHE A 97 -20.70 8.70 12.59
N SER A 98 -20.03 8.60 11.44
CA SER A 98 -20.29 9.44 10.28
C SER A 98 -21.74 9.34 9.79
N GLN A 99 -22.30 8.13 9.77
CA GLN A 99 -23.69 7.88 9.38
C GLN A 99 -24.71 8.42 10.38
N SER A 100 -24.36 8.49 11.67
CA SER A 100 -25.27 9.04 12.69
C SER A 100 -25.44 10.56 12.62
N LEU A 101 -24.57 11.24 11.88
CA LEU A 101 -24.58 12.69 11.67
C LEU A 101 -25.33 13.13 10.39
N MET A 102 -25.77 12.18 9.56
CA MET A 102 -26.58 12.40 8.35
C MET A 102 -28.07 12.17 8.65
#